data_AF-W5JWJ8-F1
#
_entry.id   AF-W5JWJ8-F1
#
_cell.length_a   1.000
_cell.length_b   1.000
_cell.length_c   1.000
_cell.angle_alpha   90.00
_cell.angle_beta   90.00
_cell.angle_gamma   90.00
#
_symmetry.space_group_name_H-M   'P 1'
#
loop_
_entity.id
_entity.type
_entity.pdbx_description
1 polymer ?
#
loop_
_entity_poly.entity_id
_entity_poly.type
_entity_poly.pdbx_seq_one_letter_code
_entity_poly.pdbx_strand_id
1 'polypeptide(L)'
;MNDEEQPRGGHHSRLTPHSRRRRRQPATTSDDPRLSMENYLQTIDAGGPSELQSDECLSELLVNESENEYNATSSAISQPFSRGSDGVAPKRLLLSQECSGAMSLRKRSYGYHLTHKLLFYIVLGRQGFTNVDRTFVADGQRRLCEAILREAELIAAFDFPDLFRDLFMEQLFLCAFSQADALPEFTDPAWLAAVLGWQNGAGCFKYAVDEDDEETATGNRNPLTAHCSTHMTGVGAALLALFARLQLE
;
A
#
# COMPACT_ATOMS: atom_id res chain seq x y z
N MET A 1 -5.89 -3.20 82.72
CA MET A 1 -6.10 -2.57 81.39
C MET A 1 -4.90 -2.92 80.51
N ASN A 2 -4.86 -4.22 80.18
CA ASN A 2 -4.48 -4.95 78.97
C ASN A 2 -4.04 -4.08 77.75
N ASP A 3 -3.00 -4.37 76.96
CA ASP A 3 -2.30 -5.64 76.64
C ASP A 3 -0.81 -5.45 76.27
N GLU A 4 -0.06 -6.56 76.42
CA GLU A 4 1.25 -7.02 75.86
C GLU A 4 1.44 -6.74 74.34
N GLU A 5 2.57 -6.91 73.61
CA GLU A 5 3.88 -7.57 73.76
C GLU A 5 4.82 -7.06 72.61
N GLN A 6 6.12 -7.39 72.69
CA GLN A 6 7.23 -7.10 71.76
C GLN A 6 7.30 -8.13 70.57
N PRO A 7 8.33 -8.25 69.67
CA PRO A 7 9.57 -7.47 69.38
C PRO A 7 10.08 -7.46 67.88
N ARG A 8 11.31 -6.90 67.67
CA ARG A 8 12.34 -7.09 66.58
C ARG A 8 12.03 -6.55 65.16
N GLY A 9 12.93 -5.94 64.37
CA GLY A 9 14.36 -5.60 64.43
C GLY A 9 14.92 -5.53 62.98
N GLY A 10 15.91 -4.68 62.70
CA GLY A 10 16.86 -4.90 61.58
C GLY A 10 17.07 -3.82 60.50
N HIS A 11 18.13 -3.01 60.70
CA HIS A 11 19.13 -2.47 59.75
C HIS A 11 18.82 -2.05 58.30
N HIS A 12 19.19 -0.81 57.96
CA HIS A 12 19.91 -0.50 56.71
C HIS A 12 20.96 0.60 56.91
N SER A 13 22.22 0.34 56.53
CA SER A 13 23.29 1.32 56.40
C SER A 13 24.10 1.10 55.13
N ARG A 14 24.27 2.22 54.40
CA ARG A 14 25.20 2.60 53.31
C ARG A 14 26.25 1.59 52.82
N LEU A 15 26.40 1.50 51.48
CA LEU A 15 27.67 1.58 50.74
C LEU A 15 27.42 2.06 49.28
N THR A 16 28.26 2.98 48.78
CA THR A 16 28.44 3.38 47.35
C THR A 16 29.84 2.89 46.87
N PRO A 17 30.32 3.20 45.65
CA PRO A 17 30.00 2.55 44.38
C PRO A 17 31.25 1.89 43.74
N HIS A 18 31.10 0.71 43.11
CA HIS A 18 32.14 0.17 42.23
C HIS A 18 31.71 0.25 40.75
N SER A 19 32.45 1.09 40.03
CA SER A 19 32.58 1.15 38.57
C SER A 19 32.58 -0.25 37.94
N ARG A 20 31.45 -0.61 37.29
CA ARG A 20 31.40 -1.72 36.35
C ARG A 20 31.49 -1.16 34.93
N ARG A 21 32.70 -1.29 34.39
CA ARG A 21 33.05 -1.18 32.97
C ARG A 21 32.00 -1.92 32.14
N ARG A 22 31.10 -1.17 31.49
CA ARG A 22 30.09 -1.71 30.57
C ARG A 22 30.84 -2.28 29.37
N ARG A 23 31.00 -3.61 29.36
CA ARG A 23 31.50 -4.37 28.21
C ARG A 23 30.53 -4.09 27.05
N ARG A 24 30.93 -3.24 26.09
CA ARG A 24 30.23 -3.09 24.81
C ARG A 24 30.09 -4.49 24.23
N GLN A 25 28.87 -5.00 24.17
CA GLN A 25 28.55 -6.10 23.26
C GLN A 25 28.73 -5.54 21.84
N PRO A 26 29.44 -6.25 20.95
CA PRO A 26 29.50 -5.84 19.56
C PRO A 26 28.11 -6.02 18.95
N ALA A 27 27.63 -4.98 18.26
CA ALA A 27 26.49 -5.10 17.37
C ALA A 27 26.86 -6.10 16.27
N THR A 28 26.31 -7.30 16.36
CA THR A 28 26.32 -8.28 15.27
C THR A 28 24.88 -8.40 14.77
N THR A 29 24.39 -7.34 14.13
CA THR A 29 23.36 -7.48 13.12
C THR A 29 24.12 -7.54 11.80
N SER A 30 24.49 -8.75 11.39
CA SER A 30 24.69 -8.98 9.97
C SER A 30 23.30 -8.86 9.35
N ASP A 31 22.97 -7.66 8.86
CA ASP A 31 21.87 -7.47 7.92
C ASP A 31 22.27 -8.17 6.63
N ASP A 32 22.16 -9.49 6.62
CA ASP A 32 22.32 -10.28 5.41
C ASP A 32 21.08 -10.03 4.55
N PRO A 33 21.22 -9.36 3.39
CA PRO A 33 20.08 -9.07 2.53
C PRO A 33 19.36 -10.36 2.12
N ARG A 34 20.08 -11.50 2.00
CA ARG A 34 19.50 -12.78 1.58
C ARG A 34 18.54 -13.34 2.61
N LEU A 35 18.92 -13.28 3.89
CA LEU A 35 18.03 -13.64 4.99
C LEU A 35 16.81 -12.71 5.05
N SER A 36 16.97 -11.43 4.66
CA SER A 36 15.85 -10.50 4.54
C SER A 36 14.88 -10.89 3.42
N MET A 37 15.38 -11.27 2.24
CA MET A 37 14.54 -11.71 1.11
C MET A 37 13.84 -13.05 1.37
N GLU A 38 14.51 -14.03 1.98
CA GLU A 38 13.89 -15.29 2.36
C GLU A 38 12.79 -15.09 3.41
N ASN A 39 13.03 -14.24 4.41
CA ASN A 39 12.02 -13.88 5.39
C ASN A 39 10.84 -13.12 4.75
N TYR A 40 11.11 -12.26 3.77
CA TYR A 40 10.07 -11.58 3.00
C TYR A 40 9.18 -12.57 2.25
N LEU A 41 9.76 -13.51 1.51
CA LEU A 41 9.04 -14.57 0.81
C LEU A 41 8.18 -15.43 1.76
N GLN A 42 8.68 -15.70 2.97
CA GLN A 42 7.91 -16.45 3.98
C GLN A 42 6.75 -15.65 4.59
N THR A 43 6.84 -14.32 4.56
CA THR A 43 5.89 -13.44 5.25
C THR A 43 4.96 -12.68 4.30
N ILE A 44 5.16 -12.77 2.99
CA ILE A 44 4.38 -12.01 2.00
C ILE A 44 2.87 -12.28 2.12
N ASP A 45 2.49 -13.51 2.47
CA ASP A 45 1.09 -13.93 2.68
C ASP A 45 0.62 -13.77 4.14
N ALA A 46 1.45 -13.25 5.04
CA ALA A 46 1.15 -13.19 6.46
C ALA A 46 0.31 -11.95 6.83
N GLY A 47 -0.94 -12.17 7.22
CA GLY A 47 -1.70 -11.27 8.10
C GLY A 47 -2.43 -10.09 7.43
N GLY A 48 -2.50 -10.04 6.10
CA GLY A 48 -3.34 -9.11 5.34
C GLY A 48 -4.79 -9.56 5.16
N PRO A 49 -5.68 -8.68 4.65
CA PRO A 49 -6.94 -9.12 4.06
C PRO A 49 -6.63 -10.04 2.88
N SER A 50 -7.44 -11.08 2.63
CA SER A 50 -7.31 -11.80 1.37
C SER A 50 -7.58 -10.86 0.18
N GLU A 51 -7.10 -11.22 -1.01
CA GLU A 51 -7.40 -10.49 -2.24
C GLU A 51 -8.92 -10.28 -2.40
N LEU A 52 -9.69 -11.36 -2.27
CA LEU A 52 -11.16 -11.30 -2.29
C LEU A 52 -11.74 -10.31 -1.27
N GLN A 53 -11.25 -10.33 -0.02
CA GLN A 53 -11.73 -9.43 1.02
C GLN A 53 -11.36 -7.97 0.73
N SER A 54 -10.18 -7.73 0.14
CA SER A 54 -9.80 -6.40 -0.31
C SER A 54 -10.72 -5.90 -1.43
N ASP A 55 -11.04 -6.76 -2.40
CA ASP A 55 -11.87 -6.41 -3.55
C ASP A 55 -13.32 -6.11 -3.15
N GLU A 56 -13.86 -6.89 -2.20
CA GLU A 56 -15.16 -6.62 -1.59
C GLU A 56 -15.16 -5.23 -0.93
N CYS A 57 -14.09 -4.88 -0.22
CA CYS A 57 -13.98 -3.59 0.45
C CYS A 57 -13.73 -2.42 -0.51
N LEU A 58 -12.98 -2.61 -1.59
CA LEU A 58 -12.86 -1.62 -2.65
C LEU A 58 -14.19 -1.42 -3.37
N SER A 59 -14.92 -2.50 -3.62
CA SER A 59 -16.26 -2.46 -4.21
C SER A 59 -17.24 -1.69 -3.33
N GLU A 60 -17.18 -1.83 -2.01
CA GLU A 60 -17.98 -1.04 -1.07
C GLU A 60 -17.77 0.47 -1.29
N LEU A 61 -16.53 0.91 -1.51
CA LEU A 61 -16.24 2.31 -1.80
C LEU A 61 -16.87 2.72 -3.14
N LEU A 62 -16.59 1.97 -4.22
CA LEU A 62 -16.99 2.35 -5.57
C LEU A 62 -18.51 2.33 -5.80
N VAL A 63 -19.21 1.33 -5.26
CA VAL A 63 -20.68 1.22 -5.39
C VAL A 63 -21.37 2.39 -4.70
N ASN A 64 -20.94 2.72 -3.48
CA ASN A 64 -21.45 3.85 -2.72
C ASN A 64 -21.34 5.19 -3.48
N GLU A 65 -20.25 5.41 -4.22
CA GLU A 65 -20.08 6.58 -5.08
C GLU A 65 -21.04 6.56 -6.28
N SER A 66 -21.11 5.44 -6.99
CA SER A 66 -21.99 5.30 -8.17
C SER A 66 -23.48 5.49 -7.84
N GLU A 67 -23.94 4.99 -6.68
CA GLU A 67 -25.32 5.20 -6.22
C GLU A 67 -25.61 6.68 -5.96
N ASN A 68 -24.64 7.39 -5.37
CA ASN A 68 -24.77 8.82 -5.11
C ASN A 68 -24.78 9.64 -6.41
N GLU A 69 -23.93 9.30 -7.38
CA GLU A 69 -23.90 9.95 -8.70
C GLU A 69 -25.20 9.69 -9.48
N TYR A 70 -25.69 8.45 -9.48
CA TYR A 70 -26.94 8.08 -10.14
C TYR A 70 -28.14 8.83 -9.54
N ASN A 71 -28.23 8.91 -8.21
CA ASN A 71 -29.31 9.63 -7.53
C ASN A 71 -29.26 11.14 -7.79
N ALA A 72 -28.07 11.74 -7.81
CA ALA A 72 -27.89 13.16 -8.15
C ALA A 72 -28.33 13.45 -9.59
N THR A 73 -27.94 12.60 -10.54
CA THR A 73 -28.27 12.76 -11.97
C THR A 73 -29.75 12.52 -12.24
N SER A 74 -30.35 11.50 -11.61
CA SER A 74 -31.79 11.20 -11.72
C SER A 74 -32.66 12.33 -11.15
N SER A 75 -32.22 12.96 -10.07
CA SER A 75 -32.90 14.14 -9.48
C SER A 75 -32.81 15.36 -10.40
N ALA A 76 -31.70 15.54 -11.11
CA ALA A 76 -31.51 16.65 -12.06
C ALA A 76 -32.33 16.48 -13.35
N ILE A 77 -32.52 15.24 -13.83
CA ILE A 77 -33.27 14.95 -15.07
C ILE A 77 -34.80 15.00 -14.83
N SER A 78 -35.26 14.60 -13.65
CA SER A 78 -36.70 14.48 -13.35
C SER A 78 -37.41 15.79 -12.97
N GLN A 79 -36.69 16.91 -12.80
CA GLN A 79 -37.31 18.20 -12.46
C GLN A 79 -36.80 19.40 -13.28
N PRO A 80 -37.32 19.66 -14.48
CA PRO A 80 -37.06 20.92 -15.17
C PRO A 80 -37.90 22.11 -14.65
N PHE A 81 -38.98 21.87 -13.88
CA PHE A 81 -40.02 22.90 -13.66
C PHE A 81 -40.77 22.91 -12.31
N SER A 82 -40.20 22.39 -11.23
CA SER A 82 -40.87 22.44 -9.91
C SER A 82 -40.05 23.21 -8.88
N ARG A 83 -40.51 24.44 -8.59
CA ARG A 83 -40.04 25.29 -7.50
C ARG A 83 -40.63 24.76 -6.19
N GLY A 84 -40.05 23.67 -5.67
CA GLY A 84 -40.50 23.02 -4.44
C GLY A 84 -39.40 22.13 -3.88
N SER A 85 -38.84 22.55 -2.76
CA SER A 85 -37.79 21.89 -1.97
C SER A 85 -38.13 20.43 -1.66
N ASP A 86 -37.59 19.49 -2.43
CA ASP A 86 -37.27 18.11 -2.00
C ASP A 86 -36.21 17.53 -2.95
N GLY A 87 -35.05 18.21 -3.01
CA GLY A 87 -33.86 17.58 -3.57
C GLY A 87 -33.42 16.47 -2.61
N VAL A 88 -33.42 15.21 -3.08
CA VAL A 88 -32.88 14.09 -2.30
C VAL A 88 -31.42 14.42 -1.99
N ALA A 89 -31.15 14.79 -0.74
CA ALA A 89 -29.80 15.10 -0.31
C ALA A 89 -28.91 13.87 -0.58
N PRO A 90 -27.69 14.05 -1.10
CA PRO A 90 -26.78 12.93 -1.35
C PRO A 90 -26.61 12.12 -0.07
N LYS A 91 -26.73 10.79 -0.21
CA LYS A 91 -26.66 9.89 0.93
C LYS A 91 -25.27 9.98 1.53
N ARG A 92 -25.20 10.19 2.85
CA ARG A 92 -23.92 10.20 3.57
C ARG A 92 -23.27 8.83 3.41
N LEU A 93 -22.06 8.82 2.87
CA LEU A 93 -21.27 7.60 2.75
C LEU A 93 -20.77 7.20 4.13
N LEU A 94 -21.02 5.93 4.48
CA LEU A 94 -20.60 5.30 5.73
C LEU A 94 -19.82 4.04 5.42
N LEU A 95 -18.59 3.97 5.92
CA LEU A 95 -17.74 2.80 5.77
C LEU A 95 -18.18 1.71 6.75
N SER A 96 -18.36 0.49 6.27
CA SER A 96 -18.73 -0.67 7.07
C SER A 96 -17.67 -0.99 8.13
N GLN A 97 -18.11 -1.55 9.26
CA GLN A 97 -17.19 -2.02 10.31
C GLN A 97 -16.35 -3.21 9.84
N GLU A 98 -16.89 -4.02 8.94
CA GLU A 98 -16.20 -5.15 8.34
C GLU A 98 -15.00 -4.68 7.54
N CYS A 99 -15.18 -3.75 6.59
CA CYS A 99 -14.08 -3.22 5.79
C CYS A 99 -13.14 -2.31 6.58
N SER A 100 -13.65 -1.56 7.56
CA SER A 100 -12.78 -0.84 8.51
C SER A 100 -11.86 -1.80 9.28
N GLY A 101 -12.37 -2.97 9.68
CA GLY A 101 -11.60 -4.01 10.37
C GLY A 101 -10.63 -4.75 9.46
N ALA A 102 -11.07 -5.13 8.26
CA ALA A 102 -10.28 -5.85 7.26
C ALA A 102 -9.09 -5.01 6.76
N MET A 103 -9.36 -3.75 6.40
CA MET A 103 -8.37 -2.81 5.86
C MET A 103 -7.63 -2.04 6.97
N SER A 104 -7.68 -2.54 8.21
CA SER A 104 -7.06 -1.89 9.35
C SER A 104 -5.52 -1.90 9.27
N LEU A 105 -4.92 -0.77 9.67
CA LEU A 105 -3.47 -0.63 9.83
C LEU A 105 -2.91 -1.35 11.07
N ARG A 106 -3.77 -1.96 11.90
CA ARG A 106 -3.34 -2.71 13.09
C ARG A 106 -2.64 -4.03 12.74
N LYS A 107 -3.07 -4.66 11.64
CA LYS A 107 -2.45 -5.88 11.13
C LYS A 107 -1.40 -5.53 10.10
N ARG A 108 -0.21 -6.11 10.25
CA ARG A 108 0.83 -6.02 9.22
C ARG A 108 0.38 -6.73 7.95
N SER A 109 0.84 -6.23 6.83
CA SER A 109 0.59 -6.77 5.50
C SER A 109 1.85 -6.53 4.68
N TYR A 110 2.05 -7.36 3.68
CA TYR A 110 3.22 -7.34 2.83
C TYR A 110 2.79 -7.56 1.38
N GLY A 111 3.64 -7.18 0.43
CA GLY A 111 3.39 -7.37 -0.99
C GLY A 111 2.05 -6.80 -1.45
N TYR A 112 1.28 -7.56 -2.22
CA TYR A 112 0.00 -7.12 -2.77
C TYR A 112 -1.04 -6.76 -1.70
N HIS A 113 -1.03 -7.42 -0.54
CA HIS A 113 -1.93 -7.03 0.55
C HIS A 113 -1.66 -5.62 1.07
N LEU A 114 -0.40 -5.18 0.99
CA LEU A 114 0.01 -3.84 1.41
C LEU A 114 -0.40 -2.78 0.37
N THR A 115 -0.21 -3.07 -0.92
CA THR A 115 -0.63 -2.17 -2.01
C THR A 115 -2.16 -2.03 -2.08
N HIS A 116 -2.89 -3.12 -1.90
CA HIS A 116 -4.35 -3.13 -1.82
C HIS A 116 -4.88 -2.28 -0.66
N LYS A 117 -4.24 -2.33 0.52
CA LYS A 117 -4.54 -1.42 1.63
C LYS A 117 -4.32 0.04 1.23
N LEU A 118 -3.22 0.35 0.55
CA LEU A 118 -2.96 1.71 0.10
C LEU A 118 -4.02 2.18 -0.91
N LEU A 119 -4.35 1.35 -1.90
CA LEU A 119 -5.39 1.65 -2.88
C LEU A 119 -6.72 1.96 -2.18
N PHE A 120 -7.11 1.16 -1.20
CA PHE A 120 -8.30 1.42 -0.39
C PHE A 120 -8.25 2.79 0.31
N TYR A 121 -7.12 3.15 0.94
CA TYR A 121 -6.98 4.46 1.57
C TYR A 121 -6.97 5.62 0.57
N ILE A 122 -6.45 5.43 -0.65
CA ILE A 122 -6.49 6.41 -1.73
C ILE A 122 -7.94 6.68 -2.14
N VAL A 123 -8.72 5.62 -2.41
CA VAL A 123 -10.14 5.74 -2.79
C VAL A 123 -10.96 6.32 -1.63
N LEU A 124 -10.73 5.84 -0.40
CA LEU A 124 -11.41 6.31 0.80
C LEU A 124 -11.23 7.82 1.02
N GLY A 125 -10.02 8.33 0.79
CA GLY A 125 -9.72 9.75 0.90
C GLY A 125 -10.43 10.62 -0.14
N ARG A 126 -10.70 10.08 -1.33
CA ARG A 126 -11.38 10.79 -2.42
C ARG A 126 -12.88 10.87 -2.23
N GLN A 127 -13.50 9.80 -1.74
CA GLN A 127 -14.96 9.72 -1.63
C GLN A 127 -15.55 10.48 -0.44
N GLY A 128 -14.75 10.80 0.59
CA GLY A 128 -15.17 11.71 1.66
C GLY A 128 -16.24 11.13 2.59
N PHE A 129 -16.04 9.89 3.06
CA PHE A 129 -16.92 9.23 4.02
C PHE A 129 -17.10 10.01 5.32
N THR A 130 -18.33 10.08 5.81
CA THR A 130 -18.68 10.95 6.95
C THR A 130 -18.22 10.40 8.30
N ASN A 131 -18.00 9.09 8.41
CA ASN A 131 -17.48 8.42 9.60
C ASN A 131 -15.97 8.22 9.57
N VAL A 132 -15.26 8.83 8.62
CA VAL A 132 -13.82 8.69 8.45
C VAL A 132 -13.16 10.05 8.49
N ASP A 133 -12.20 10.20 9.39
CA ASP A 133 -11.42 11.43 9.51
C ASP A 133 -10.37 11.54 8.38
N ARG A 134 -10.27 12.72 7.76
CA ARG A 134 -9.32 12.95 6.65
C ARG A 134 -7.86 12.85 7.09
N THR A 135 -7.53 13.29 8.30
CA THR A 135 -6.16 13.21 8.83
C THR A 135 -5.79 11.76 9.12
N PHE A 136 -6.74 10.94 9.58
CA PHE A 136 -6.57 9.49 9.71
C PHE A 136 -6.27 8.83 8.36
N VAL A 137 -6.94 9.22 7.27
CA VAL A 137 -6.66 8.68 5.93
C VAL A 137 -5.27 9.08 5.46
N ALA A 138 -4.90 10.36 5.59
CA ALA A 138 -3.57 10.85 5.20
C ALA A 138 -2.45 10.18 5.99
N ASP A 139 -2.63 10.01 7.32
CA ASP A 139 -1.71 9.26 8.19
C ASP A 139 -1.57 7.80 7.72
N GLY A 140 -2.69 7.18 7.36
CA GLY A 140 -2.72 5.82 6.85
C GLY A 140 -1.96 5.65 5.54
N GLN A 141 -2.20 6.53 4.56
CA GLN A 141 -1.45 6.53 3.29
C GLN A 141 0.05 6.68 3.54
N ARG A 142 0.46 7.64 4.38
CA ARG A 142 1.89 7.83 4.71
C ARG A 142 2.52 6.59 5.32
N ARG A 143 1.89 6.00 6.34
CA ARG A 143 2.39 4.79 7.02
C ARG A 143 2.46 3.57 6.12
N LEU A 144 1.51 3.44 5.20
CA LEU A 144 1.54 2.37 4.18
C LEU A 144 2.68 2.61 3.20
N CYS A 145 2.89 3.84 2.73
CA CYS A 145 4.00 4.17 1.84
C CYS A 145 5.38 4.02 2.49
N GLU A 146 5.53 4.34 3.77
CA GLU A 146 6.75 4.02 4.52
C GLU A 146 7.03 2.51 4.58
N ALA A 147 5.97 1.68 4.65
CA ALA A 147 6.11 0.23 4.63
C ALA A 147 6.45 -0.30 3.24
N ILE A 148 5.78 0.23 2.22
CA ILE A 148 6.04 -0.08 0.82
C ILE A 148 7.45 0.30 0.43
N LEU A 149 7.96 1.44 0.88
CA LEU A 149 9.32 1.89 0.55
C LEU A 149 10.36 0.86 1.02
N ARG A 150 10.20 0.31 2.22
CA ARG A 150 11.10 -0.74 2.73
C ARG A 150 11.07 -2.02 1.89
N GLU A 151 9.90 -2.39 1.35
CA GLU A 151 9.78 -3.55 0.44
C GLU A 151 10.40 -3.24 -0.92
N ALA A 152 10.14 -2.05 -1.48
CA ALA A 152 10.69 -1.61 -2.75
C ALA A 152 12.22 -1.54 -2.70
N GLU A 153 12.80 -0.97 -1.63
CA GLU A 153 14.25 -0.95 -1.40
C GLU A 153 14.84 -2.37 -1.34
N LEU A 154 14.15 -3.31 -0.70
CA LEU A 154 14.58 -4.71 -0.65
C LEU A 154 14.54 -5.36 -2.04
N ILE A 155 13.47 -5.14 -2.81
CA ILE A 155 13.36 -5.64 -4.20
C ILE A 155 14.48 -5.05 -5.07
N ALA A 156 14.73 -3.74 -4.96
CA ALA A 156 15.78 -3.05 -5.69
C ALA A 156 17.19 -3.55 -5.31
N ALA A 157 17.44 -3.80 -4.01
CA ALA A 157 18.71 -4.36 -3.53
C ALA A 157 19.00 -5.78 -4.07
N PHE A 158 17.97 -6.47 -4.56
CA PHE A 158 18.03 -7.80 -5.19
C PHE A 158 17.97 -7.76 -6.72
N ASP A 159 18.23 -6.60 -7.32
CA ASP A 159 18.24 -6.40 -8.77
C ASP A 159 16.91 -6.75 -9.44
N PHE A 160 15.80 -6.39 -8.78
CA PHE A 160 14.44 -6.47 -9.31
C PHE A 160 14.07 -7.86 -9.88
N PRO A 161 14.03 -8.92 -9.03
CA PRO A 161 13.70 -10.25 -9.50
C PRO A 161 12.36 -10.26 -10.24
N ASP A 162 12.28 -11.00 -11.35
CA ASP A 162 11.12 -10.98 -12.27
C ASP A 162 9.79 -11.20 -11.57
N LEU A 163 9.78 -12.08 -10.56
CA LEU A 163 8.64 -12.38 -9.70
C LEU A 163 8.05 -11.13 -9.01
N PHE A 164 8.86 -10.11 -8.73
CA PHE A 164 8.46 -8.92 -7.99
C PHE A 164 8.29 -7.68 -8.86
N ARG A 165 8.56 -7.73 -10.17
CA ARG A 165 8.51 -6.54 -11.03
C ARG A 165 7.12 -5.92 -11.10
N ASP A 166 6.07 -6.75 -11.14
CA ASP A 166 4.68 -6.30 -11.13
C ASP A 166 4.33 -5.58 -9.83
N LEU A 167 4.56 -6.25 -8.69
CA LEU A 167 4.41 -5.67 -7.36
C LEU A 167 5.21 -4.35 -7.21
N PHE A 168 6.47 -4.33 -7.67
CA PHE A 168 7.31 -3.16 -7.57
C PHE A 168 6.74 -1.98 -8.36
N MET A 169 6.26 -2.19 -9.59
CA MET A 169 5.59 -1.12 -10.34
C MET A 169 4.32 -0.61 -9.66
N GLU A 170 3.54 -1.51 -9.05
CA GLU A 170 2.34 -1.14 -8.30
C GLU A 170 2.70 -0.29 -7.06
N GLN A 171 3.73 -0.69 -6.34
CA GLN A 171 4.29 0.05 -5.20
C GLN A 171 4.73 1.46 -5.59
N LEU A 172 5.49 1.62 -6.68
CA LEU A 172 5.89 2.92 -7.19
C LEU A 172 4.68 3.78 -7.56
N PHE A 173 3.76 3.21 -8.34
CA PHE A 173 2.60 3.93 -8.85
C PHE A 173 1.73 4.44 -7.70
N LEU A 174 1.30 3.56 -6.80
CA LEU A 174 0.35 3.92 -5.76
C LEU A 174 0.92 4.97 -4.80
N CYS A 175 2.20 4.86 -4.42
CA CYS A 175 2.80 5.82 -3.50
C CYS A 175 3.13 7.16 -4.16
N ALA A 176 3.66 7.16 -5.39
CA ALA A 176 3.87 8.41 -6.14
C ALA A 176 2.54 9.10 -6.48
N PHE A 177 1.45 8.34 -6.62
CA PHE A 177 0.10 8.87 -6.87
C PHE A 177 -0.62 9.33 -5.59
N SER A 178 -0.22 8.82 -4.43
CA SER A 178 -0.83 9.18 -3.15
C SER A 178 -0.62 10.66 -2.86
N GLN A 179 -1.61 11.31 -2.24
CA GLN A 179 -1.56 12.75 -1.93
C GLN A 179 -0.89 13.05 -0.60
N ALA A 180 -0.55 12.00 0.17
CA ALA A 180 0.24 12.13 1.39
C ALA A 180 1.71 12.34 1.02
N ASP A 181 2.42 13.23 1.72
CA ASP A 181 3.83 13.61 1.54
C ASP A 181 4.62 12.60 0.69
N ALA A 182 4.69 12.85 -0.62
CA ALA A 182 5.28 11.92 -1.57
C ALA A 182 6.75 11.70 -1.19
N LEU A 183 7.08 10.46 -0.86
CA LEU A 183 8.46 10.07 -0.62
C LEU A 183 9.20 10.14 -1.96
N PRO A 184 10.22 11.01 -2.12
CA PRO A 184 10.90 11.25 -3.39
C PRO A 184 11.57 9.98 -3.95
N GLU A 185 11.79 8.98 -3.11
CA GLU A 185 12.30 7.67 -3.49
C GLU A 185 11.41 6.98 -4.53
N PHE A 186 10.08 7.15 -4.48
CA PHE A 186 9.17 6.55 -5.46
C PHE A 186 9.25 7.20 -6.85
N THR A 187 9.96 8.32 -6.98
CA THR A 187 10.24 8.98 -8.25
C THR A 187 11.71 8.91 -8.65
N ASP A 188 12.48 7.99 -8.05
CA ASP A 188 13.89 7.77 -8.38
C ASP A 188 14.06 7.43 -9.88
N PRO A 189 14.82 8.24 -10.64
CA PRO A 189 15.11 7.97 -12.05
C PRO A 189 15.77 6.62 -12.31
N ALA A 190 16.54 6.08 -11.37
CA ALA A 190 17.18 4.77 -11.51
C ALA A 190 16.14 3.63 -11.49
N TRP A 191 15.14 3.73 -10.63
CA TRP A 191 14.03 2.77 -10.57
C TRP A 191 13.16 2.86 -11.83
N LEU A 192 12.89 4.07 -12.31
CA LEU A 192 12.20 4.26 -13.59
C LEU A 192 12.97 3.67 -14.77
N ALA A 193 14.29 3.84 -14.81
CA ALA A 193 15.14 3.27 -15.85
C ALA A 193 15.10 1.72 -15.83
N ALA A 194 15.07 1.11 -14.65
CA ALA A 194 14.89 -0.33 -14.51
C ALA A 194 13.52 -0.77 -15.07
N VAL A 195 12.44 -0.07 -14.69
CA VAL A 195 11.08 -0.34 -15.20
C VAL A 195 11.03 -0.27 -16.73
N LEU A 196 11.60 0.76 -17.35
CA LEU A 196 11.63 0.88 -18.81
C LEU A 196 12.38 -0.29 -19.48
N GLY A 197 13.36 -0.87 -18.81
CA GLY A 197 14.09 -2.05 -19.26
C GLY A 197 13.29 -3.35 -19.23
N TRP A 198 12.14 -3.40 -18.55
CA TRP A 198 11.29 -4.60 -18.45
C TRP A 198 10.28 -4.73 -19.59
N GLN A 199 10.18 -3.74 -20.47
CA GLN A 199 9.31 -3.80 -21.63
C GLN A 199 9.87 -4.75 -22.70
N ASN A 200 9.00 -5.55 -23.30
CA ASN A 200 9.35 -6.31 -24.49
C ASN A 200 9.43 -5.39 -25.74
N GLY A 201 9.78 -5.97 -26.90
CA GLY A 201 9.90 -5.21 -28.15
C GLY A 201 8.60 -4.56 -28.66
N ALA A 202 7.44 -4.91 -28.10
CA ALA A 202 6.15 -4.28 -28.36
C ALA A 202 5.78 -3.19 -27.32
N GLY A 203 6.60 -3.00 -26.28
CA GLY A 203 6.36 -2.03 -25.19
C GLY A 203 5.54 -2.59 -24.03
N CYS A 204 5.28 -3.90 -24.00
CA CYS A 204 4.41 -4.53 -23.02
C CYS A 204 5.21 -5.22 -21.91
N PHE A 205 4.60 -5.32 -20.73
CA PHE A 205 5.20 -5.95 -19.56
C PHE A 205 4.59 -7.34 -19.35
N LYS A 206 5.45 -8.35 -19.21
CA LYS A 206 5.05 -9.75 -19.02
C LYS A 206 5.86 -10.40 -17.90
N TYR A 207 5.31 -11.46 -17.32
CA TYR A 207 6.06 -12.31 -16.41
C TYR A 207 7.00 -13.21 -17.24
N ALA A 208 8.19 -13.51 -16.72
CA ALA A 208 9.15 -14.37 -17.43
C ALA A 208 8.61 -15.77 -17.74
N VAL A 209 7.60 -16.24 -17.00
CA VAL A 209 6.92 -17.52 -17.23
C VAL A 209 6.07 -17.53 -18.51
N ASP A 210 5.75 -16.35 -19.06
CA ASP A 210 4.99 -16.18 -20.30
C ASP A 210 5.91 -16.14 -21.55
N GLU A 211 7.23 -16.30 -21.39
CA GLU A 211 8.22 -16.31 -22.47
C GLU A 211 8.30 -17.67 -23.19
N ASP A 212 7.83 -18.76 -22.56
CA ASP A 212 7.86 -20.12 -23.14
C ASP A 212 6.85 -20.31 -24.31
N ASP A 213 5.97 -19.34 -24.56
CA ASP A 213 5.05 -19.31 -25.71
C ASP A 213 5.62 -18.53 -26.91
N GLU A 214 6.92 -18.21 -26.93
CA GLU A 214 7.55 -17.49 -28.03
C GLU A 214 7.99 -18.40 -29.20
N GLU A 215 7.11 -19.29 -29.67
CA GLU A 215 7.20 -19.79 -31.05
C GLU A 215 6.60 -18.74 -31.99
N THR A 216 7.37 -17.67 -32.25
CA THR A 216 7.48 -16.93 -33.53
C THR A 216 8.10 -15.54 -33.33
N ALA A 217 9.38 -15.53 -32.95
CA ALA A 217 10.27 -14.38 -33.13
C ALA A 217 10.55 -14.09 -34.63
N THR A 218 9.54 -13.99 -35.48
CA THR A 218 9.66 -13.43 -36.85
C THR A 218 8.31 -12.90 -37.34
N GLY A 219 8.15 -11.58 -37.41
CA GLY A 219 7.54 -11.01 -38.63
C GLY A 219 6.31 -10.12 -38.56
N ASN A 220 5.76 -9.73 -37.39
CA ASN A 220 4.75 -8.66 -37.42
C ASN A 220 4.73 -7.81 -36.13
N ARG A 221 5.32 -6.61 -36.20
CA ARG A 221 5.28 -5.58 -35.14
C ARG A 221 3.91 -4.87 -35.14
N ASN A 222 2.82 -5.62 -35.14
CA ASN A 222 1.51 -5.03 -35.03
C ASN A 222 1.17 -4.89 -33.53
N PRO A 223 1.14 -3.67 -32.97
CA PRO A 223 0.80 -3.49 -31.55
C PRO A 223 -0.60 -3.99 -31.20
N LEU A 224 -1.48 -4.16 -32.19
CA LEU A 224 -2.83 -4.72 -32.03
C LEU A 224 -2.86 -6.25 -31.83
N THR A 225 -1.78 -6.96 -32.13
CA THR A 225 -1.67 -8.42 -31.90
C THR A 225 -0.76 -8.76 -30.74
N ALA A 226 -0.13 -7.76 -30.12
CA ALA A 226 0.68 -7.98 -28.94
C ALA A 226 -0.27 -8.27 -27.75
N HIS A 227 -0.11 -9.44 -27.12
CA HIS A 227 -0.88 -9.87 -25.95
C HIS A 227 -0.51 -9.04 -24.71
N CYS A 228 -0.93 -7.78 -24.69
CA CYS A 228 -0.57 -6.77 -23.69
C CYS A 228 -1.67 -6.53 -22.65
N SER A 229 -2.72 -7.36 -22.67
CA SER A 229 -3.83 -7.32 -21.72
C SER A 229 -3.46 -8.04 -20.41
N THR A 230 -2.37 -7.62 -19.77
CA THR A 230 -1.90 -8.16 -18.48
C THR A 230 -2.03 -7.11 -17.39
N HIS A 231 -2.16 -7.56 -16.13
CA HIS A 231 -2.14 -6.68 -14.95
C HIS A 231 -0.89 -5.79 -14.97
N MET A 232 0.27 -6.43 -15.11
CA MET A 232 1.57 -5.77 -15.17
C MET A 232 1.68 -4.71 -16.26
N THR A 233 1.12 -4.94 -17.46
CA THR A 233 1.10 -3.91 -18.50
C THR A 233 0.19 -2.73 -18.13
N GLY A 234 -0.97 -2.99 -17.55
CA GLY A 234 -1.87 -1.94 -17.07
C GLY A 234 -1.22 -1.06 -16.00
N VAL A 235 -0.58 -1.69 -15.01
CA VAL A 235 0.16 -1.00 -13.94
C VAL A 235 1.35 -0.21 -14.51
N GLY A 236 2.15 -0.83 -15.37
CA GLY A 236 3.28 -0.16 -16.03
C GLY A 236 2.84 1.05 -16.85
N ALA A 237 1.74 0.95 -17.60
CA ALA A 237 1.18 2.08 -18.33
C ALA A 237 0.72 3.22 -17.40
N ALA A 238 0.05 2.91 -16.29
CA ALA A 238 -0.37 3.90 -15.30
C ALA A 238 0.82 4.61 -14.64
N LEU A 239 1.86 3.84 -14.29
CA LEU A 239 3.11 4.35 -13.72
C LEU A 239 3.80 5.31 -14.69
N LEU A 240 4.02 4.90 -15.94
CA LEU A 240 4.68 5.73 -16.95
C LEU A 240 3.87 7.00 -17.26
N ALA A 241 2.54 6.91 -17.28
CA ALA A 241 1.68 8.08 -17.44
C ALA A 241 1.81 9.06 -16.26
N LEU A 242 1.91 8.55 -15.03
CA LEU A 242 2.16 9.39 -13.85
C LEU A 242 3.51 10.10 -13.93
N PHE A 243 4.58 9.39 -14.26
CA PHE A 243 5.90 9.99 -14.44
C PHE A 243 5.90 11.04 -15.55
N ALA A 244 5.27 10.75 -16.69
CA ALA A 244 5.13 11.72 -17.77
C ALA A 244 4.42 13.00 -17.30
N ARG A 245 3.36 12.87 -16.49
CA ARG A 245 2.68 14.03 -15.88
C ARG A 245 3.61 14.82 -14.95
N LEU A 246 4.36 14.15 -14.07
CA LEU A 246 5.26 14.81 -13.12
C LEU A 246 6.41 15.57 -13.81
N GLN A 247 6.78 15.20 -15.04
CA GLN A 247 7.77 15.94 -15.84
C GLN A 247 7.20 17.18 -16.54
N LEU A 248 5.87 17.35 -16.57
CA LEU A 248 5.19 18.48 -17.21
C LEU A 248 4.79 19.58 -16.21
N GLU A 249 4.94 19.33 -14.90
CA GLU A 249 4.70 20.28 -13.81
C GLU A 249 5.98 21.06 -13.46
#